data_AF-A0A517L5G4-F1
#
_entry.id   AF-A0A517L5G4-F1
#
_cell.length_a   1.000
_cell.length_b   1.000
_cell.length_c   1.000
_cell.angle_alpha   90.00
_cell.angle_beta   90.00
_cell.angle_gamma   90.00
#
_symmetry.space_group_name_H-M   'P 1'
#
loop_
_entity.id
_entity.type
_entity.pdbx_description
1 polymer ?
#
loop_
_entity_poly.entity_id
_entity_poly.type
_entity_poly.pdbx_seq_one_letter_code
_entity_poly.pdbx_strand_id
1 'polypeptide(L)'
;MVSILRGPLQGPRLILAFFLGILIIFYLRSGPSDVESGGVAIPNDQSTTAGKDGAPIVSPGEVNEVDRDKPLVDSEKETVSDKFWEYVQGHSSHGSENHSPVPHAEHSNGAAAPVATATVETETEGTTPKDPFCKSLASTKDVLVVVRTPASELYNQLPAHFFTTLRCVDFLLYSTVHQNIGPYTVHDALANVSDARRAKHRDFELYDRLQSAQNFVSDLHSIVEDNDHNLDKWSIIPHVVDAYNQHPDKKWFVFIESDTYLSVSNLLPWLAKLDHEKDLFSGAQVMIGDVELAHSGSGIVLSQTTAAKLSERAKTRTDAWQDMVGGSCCGDKILAQALKEVNVTLHRSFPMIQGETPFSLDWSERHWCRTAMTWHRMTPSSLDMLWQFESSWVLEHSKDGPGSAPPMLFRDYFQMFLVPLLRTTHNRTDWDNLANSLTYTDSSGGQFAHYSFASCRAACDLRLSCVQYAWEPNKCRLGTVVRLGEKVTSDKRMMSGWNPKRVEKFGAKVDACTAEKAYLMPMEKNAQDEMRLMEEERKKKEEEMVEAEEERARQSEEEKLKKEKEDREQEKKKMEMDRAKAAADKEGERIQKQLEEHQRKAEAAAKKNEAEKKAAAEELEKTAQESG
;
A
#
# COMPACT_ATOMS: atom_id res chain seq x y z
N MET A 1 -39.28 62.49 -24.08
CA MET A 1 -38.82 62.55 -25.49
C MET A 1 -37.75 61.47 -25.63
N VAL A 2 -38.07 60.34 -26.29
CA VAL A 2 -37.45 59.89 -27.57
C VAL A 2 -35.92 59.72 -27.41
N SER A 3 -35.26 58.57 -27.51
CA SER A 3 -35.48 57.41 -28.38
C SER A 3 -34.71 56.19 -27.86
N ILE A 4 -35.26 55.01 -28.15
CA ILE A 4 -34.70 53.67 -27.91
C ILE A 4 -33.92 53.24 -29.17
N LEU A 5 -32.68 52.77 -28.99
CA LEU A 5 -31.94 51.84 -29.87
C LEU A 5 -31.21 50.86 -28.91
N ARG A 6 -31.63 49.60 -28.73
CA ARG A 6 -31.32 48.37 -29.52
C ARG A 6 -29.83 48.30 -29.93
N GLY A 7 -29.02 47.30 -29.59
CA GLY A 7 -29.27 45.91 -29.16
C GLY A 7 -28.04 45.21 -28.51
N PRO A 8 -27.96 43.86 -28.50
CA PRO A 8 -27.09 43.08 -27.63
C PRO A 8 -25.67 42.91 -28.19
N LEU A 9 -24.67 43.04 -27.33
CA LEU A 9 -23.28 42.66 -27.62
C LEU A 9 -23.17 41.12 -27.65
N GLN A 10 -23.05 40.55 -28.85
CA GLN A 10 -22.61 39.16 -29.05
C GLN A 10 -21.11 39.12 -29.39
N GLY A 11 -20.39 38.13 -28.85
CA GLY A 11 -19.06 37.72 -29.31
C GLY A 11 -17.89 37.95 -28.32
N PRO A 12 -16.64 37.75 -28.80
CA PRO A 12 -15.42 37.55 -28.00
C PRO A 12 -15.01 38.72 -27.09
N ARG A 13 -15.71 39.85 -27.16
CA ARG A 13 -15.51 41.02 -26.30
C ARG A 13 -16.10 40.85 -24.89
N LEU A 14 -17.12 40.01 -24.71
CA LEU A 14 -17.66 39.70 -23.38
C LEU A 14 -16.70 38.81 -22.58
N ILE A 15 -16.01 37.89 -23.28
CA ILE A 15 -15.02 36.98 -22.71
C ILE A 15 -13.76 37.77 -22.29
N LEU A 16 -13.31 38.71 -23.12
CA LEU A 16 -12.18 39.58 -22.79
C LEU A 16 -12.47 40.47 -21.57
N ALA A 17 -13.71 40.99 -21.44
CA ALA A 17 -14.13 41.78 -20.29
C ALA A 17 -14.22 40.95 -18.99
N PHE A 18 -14.59 39.67 -19.10
CA PHE A 18 -14.64 38.74 -17.96
C PHE A 18 -13.23 38.37 -17.46
N PHE A 19 -12.29 38.11 -18.37
CA PHE A 19 -10.90 37.81 -18.01
C PHE A 19 -10.13 39.03 -17.48
N LEU A 20 -10.37 40.23 -18.02
CA LEU A 20 -9.82 41.48 -17.46
C LEU A 20 -10.37 41.78 -16.05
N GLY A 21 -11.64 41.46 -15.78
CA GLY A 21 -12.22 41.58 -14.44
C GLY A 21 -11.57 40.65 -13.41
N ILE A 22 -11.27 39.40 -13.79
CA ILE A 22 -10.61 38.42 -12.90
C ILE A 22 -9.13 38.80 -12.66
N LEU A 23 -8.43 39.31 -13.67
CA LEU A 23 -7.05 39.79 -13.53
C LEU A 23 -6.96 41.01 -12.60
N ILE A 24 -7.91 41.94 -12.65
CA ILE A 24 -7.94 43.11 -11.74
C ILE A 24 -8.24 42.69 -10.28
N ILE A 25 -9.06 41.66 -10.07
CA ILE A 25 -9.33 41.12 -8.72
C ILE A 25 -8.10 40.42 -8.13
N PHE A 26 -7.32 39.70 -8.95
CA PHE A 26 -6.05 39.09 -8.51
C PHE A 26 -4.96 40.12 -8.25
N TYR A 27 -4.91 41.20 -9.06
CA TYR A 27 -3.92 42.27 -8.89
C TYR A 27 -4.21 43.15 -7.66
N LEU A 28 -5.48 43.33 -7.29
CA LEU A 28 -5.88 44.09 -6.08
C LEU A 28 -5.82 43.28 -4.78
N ARG A 29 -5.58 41.96 -4.83
CA ARG A 29 -5.42 41.09 -3.65
C ARG A 29 -3.97 40.77 -3.30
N SER A 30 -3.02 41.21 -4.13
CA SER A 30 -1.59 40.97 -3.95
C SER A 30 -0.90 42.30 -3.61
N GLY A 31 -1.11 42.78 -2.37
CA GLY A 31 -0.35 43.89 -1.81
C GLY A 31 1.01 43.41 -1.26
N PRO A 32 2.07 44.22 -1.36
CA PRO A 32 3.42 43.85 -0.91
C PRO A 32 3.50 43.84 0.63
N SER A 33 4.14 42.82 1.19
CA SER A 33 4.53 42.82 2.61
C SER A 33 5.89 43.48 2.74
N ASP A 34 5.92 44.64 3.38
CA ASP A 34 7.13 45.41 3.67
C ASP A 34 8.11 44.61 4.53
N VAL A 35 9.34 44.46 4.03
CA VAL A 35 10.49 44.02 4.81
C VAL A 35 11.27 45.29 5.15
N GLU A 36 11.03 45.84 6.34
CA GLU A 36 11.86 46.89 6.92
C GLU A 36 12.96 46.28 7.79
N SER A 37 14.17 46.74 7.48
CA SER A 37 15.44 46.51 8.16
C SER A 37 15.42 46.95 9.63
N GLY A 38 15.64 46.01 10.56
CA GLY A 38 15.92 46.28 11.96
C GLY A 38 17.39 46.01 12.28
N GLY A 39 18.18 47.07 12.35
CA GLY A 39 19.59 47.04 12.72
C GLY A 39 19.85 46.66 14.17
N VAL A 40 21.09 46.24 14.38
CA VAL A 40 21.76 45.95 15.66
C VAL A 40 21.55 47.08 16.69
N ALA A 41 21.16 46.69 17.91
CA ALA A 41 21.30 47.52 19.10
C ALA A 41 21.87 46.67 20.25
N ILE A 42 23.10 47.01 20.62
CA ILE A 42 23.84 46.54 21.80
C ILE A 42 23.23 47.18 23.06
N PRO A 43 23.19 46.45 24.19
CA PRO A 43 23.49 47.08 25.46
C PRO A 43 24.65 46.37 26.19
N ASN A 44 25.73 47.14 26.43
CA ASN A 44 26.54 47.06 27.66
C ASN A 44 25.56 47.23 28.86
N ASP A 45 25.78 46.69 30.05
CA ASP A 45 27.00 46.82 30.85
C ASP A 45 26.96 45.89 32.08
N GLN A 46 28.17 45.51 32.52
CA GLN A 46 28.59 45.18 33.89
C GLN A 46 27.88 44.09 34.72
N SER A 47 28.62 43.02 35.04
CA SER A 47 29.37 42.97 36.32
C SER A 47 30.22 41.69 36.41
N THR A 48 31.40 41.87 36.99
CA THR A 48 32.52 40.97 37.22
C THR A 48 32.22 39.80 38.17
N THR A 49 32.95 38.68 37.99
CA THR A 49 33.81 38.08 39.03
C THR A 49 34.64 36.93 38.45
N ALA A 50 35.87 36.84 38.94
CA ALA A 50 36.99 36.03 38.46
C ALA A 50 37.00 34.61 39.06
N GLY A 51 37.71 33.67 38.41
CA GLY A 51 38.36 32.58 39.14
C GLY A 51 38.58 31.25 38.40
N LYS A 52 39.80 31.09 37.89
CA LYS A 52 40.70 29.91 38.01
C LYS A 52 40.31 28.54 37.43
N ASP A 53 41.16 28.12 36.48
CA ASP A 53 41.92 26.86 36.41
C ASP A 53 41.39 25.61 37.13
N GLY A 54 41.24 24.52 36.37
CA GLY A 54 41.24 23.18 36.94
C GLY A 54 40.65 22.12 36.03
N ALA A 55 41.48 21.43 35.25
CA ALA A 55 41.19 20.08 34.80
C ALA A 55 41.28 19.11 35.99
N PRO A 56 40.41 18.09 36.07
CA PRO A 56 40.86 16.77 36.53
C PRO A 56 40.29 15.63 35.65
N ILE A 57 41.13 14.71 35.17
CA ILE A 57 41.58 13.46 35.82
C ILE A 57 40.51 12.35 35.80
N VAL A 58 40.84 11.31 35.05
CA VAL A 58 40.24 9.96 35.01
C VAL A 58 40.46 9.22 36.33
N SER A 59 39.46 8.48 36.81
CA SER A 59 39.65 7.29 37.66
C SER A 59 38.42 6.35 37.68
N PRO A 60 38.62 5.06 38.05
CA PRO A 60 37.92 3.93 37.44
C PRO A 60 36.98 3.15 38.38
N GLY A 61 36.05 2.42 37.76
CA GLY A 61 35.54 1.12 38.22
C GLY A 61 34.52 1.09 39.36
N GLU A 62 33.36 0.52 39.08
CA GLU A 62 32.61 -0.28 40.06
C GLU A 62 31.85 -1.41 39.35
N VAL A 63 32.14 -2.63 39.79
CA VAL A 63 31.50 -3.89 39.44
C VAL A 63 30.60 -4.27 40.61
N ASN A 64 29.36 -4.69 40.34
CA ASN A 64 28.48 -5.57 41.15
C ASN A 64 27.12 -5.62 40.40
N GLU A 65 26.37 -6.70 40.25
CA GLU A 65 26.38 -8.08 40.77
C GLU A 65 25.38 -8.85 39.88
N VAL A 66 25.69 -10.10 39.49
CA VAL A 66 24.85 -10.91 38.59
C VAL A 66 23.84 -11.70 39.42
N ASP A 67 22.55 -11.40 39.24
CA ASP A 67 21.45 -12.18 39.80
C ASP A 67 21.31 -13.51 39.05
N ARG A 68 21.69 -14.60 39.73
CA ARG A 68 21.57 -15.98 39.24
C ARG A 68 20.32 -16.61 39.84
N ASP A 69 19.18 -16.41 39.20
CA ASP A 69 18.06 -17.36 39.20
C ASP A 69 17.05 -16.99 38.11
N LYS A 70 17.27 -17.50 36.89
CA LYS A 70 16.25 -17.58 35.85
C LYS A 70 16.35 -18.93 35.14
N PRO A 71 15.25 -19.69 34.97
CA PRO A 71 15.32 -20.99 34.33
C PRO A 71 15.65 -20.83 32.84
N LEU A 72 16.52 -21.73 32.35
CA LEU A 72 16.85 -21.91 30.94
C LEU A 72 15.56 -22.11 30.13
N VAL A 73 15.20 -21.10 29.35
CA VAL A 73 14.23 -21.21 28.26
C VAL A 73 14.99 -21.82 27.09
N ASP A 74 14.50 -22.94 26.55
CA ASP A 74 14.99 -23.53 25.31
C ASP A 74 15.07 -22.42 24.25
N SER A 75 16.26 -22.20 23.69
CA SER A 75 16.44 -21.28 22.57
C SER A 75 15.73 -21.88 21.36
N GLU A 76 14.47 -21.52 21.15
CA GLU A 76 13.83 -21.69 19.85
C GLU A 76 14.74 -21.03 18.82
N LYS A 77 15.14 -21.81 17.79
CA LYS A 77 15.97 -21.28 16.71
C LYS A 77 15.16 -20.16 16.04
N GLU A 78 15.71 -18.96 16.13
CA GLU A 78 15.20 -17.76 15.47
C GLU A 78 14.91 -18.03 13.99
N THR A 79 13.67 -17.80 13.57
CA THR A 79 13.20 -18.06 12.20
C THR A 79 13.59 -16.92 11.25
N VAL A 80 13.53 -17.14 9.93
CA VAL A 80 13.67 -16.06 8.92
C VAL A 80 12.73 -14.90 9.20
N SER A 81 11.50 -15.20 9.64
CA SER A 81 10.51 -14.17 9.96
C SER A 81 10.94 -13.36 11.19
N ASP A 82 11.49 -14.01 12.22
CA ASP A 82 11.93 -13.32 13.44
C ASP A 82 13.08 -12.34 13.14
N LYS A 83 14.10 -12.78 12.39
CA LYS A 83 15.21 -11.91 11.96
C LYS A 83 14.74 -10.71 11.15
N PHE A 84 13.79 -10.96 10.25
CA PHE A 84 13.19 -9.91 9.45
C PHE A 84 12.46 -8.87 10.31
N TRP A 85 11.66 -9.31 11.30
CA TRP A 85 10.91 -8.39 12.16
C TRP A 85 11.81 -7.64 13.14
N GLU A 86 12.91 -8.23 13.60
CA GLU A 86 13.94 -7.53 14.36
C GLU A 86 14.54 -6.38 13.55
N TYR A 87 14.91 -6.62 12.29
CA TYR A 87 15.43 -5.61 11.37
C TYR A 87 14.46 -4.43 11.19
N VAL A 88 13.19 -4.71 10.91
CA VAL A 88 12.16 -3.69 10.71
C VAL A 88 11.93 -2.87 11.98
N GLN A 89 11.97 -3.50 13.16
CA GLN A 89 11.77 -2.80 14.44
C GLN A 89 12.94 -1.90 14.80
N GLY A 90 14.18 -2.29 14.48
CA GLY A 90 15.39 -1.49 14.68
C GLY A 90 15.39 -0.15 13.95
N HIS A 91 14.62 -0.04 12.87
CA HIS A 91 14.46 1.22 12.11
C HIS A 91 13.52 2.23 12.78
N SER A 92 12.74 1.83 13.80
CA SER A 92 11.83 2.73 14.52
C SER A 92 12.43 3.37 15.77
N SER A 93 13.59 2.91 16.25
CA SER A 93 14.11 3.25 17.59
C SER A 93 15.25 4.28 17.64
N HIS A 94 15.73 4.83 16.53
CA HIS A 94 16.83 5.81 16.52
C HIS A 94 16.43 7.21 16.03
N GLY A 95 15.35 7.74 16.60
CA GLY A 95 14.89 9.12 16.37
C GLY A 95 15.15 10.06 17.54
N SER A 96 16.36 10.08 18.11
CA SER A 96 16.83 11.14 19.02
C SER A 96 18.23 10.81 19.51
N GLU A 97 19.27 11.40 18.91
CA GLU A 97 20.42 11.93 19.66
C GLU A 97 21.33 12.78 18.75
N ASN A 98 21.80 13.89 19.32
CA ASN A 98 22.54 14.97 18.67
C ASN A 98 23.92 14.53 18.18
N HIS A 99 24.28 14.87 16.93
CA HIS A 99 25.66 14.86 16.47
C HIS A 99 26.16 16.28 16.19
N SER A 100 27.19 16.69 16.93
CA SER A 100 27.98 17.90 16.66
C SER A 100 28.89 17.74 15.43
N PRO A 101 29.24 18.84 14.75
CA PRO A 101 29.96 18.80 13.48
C PRO A 101 31.49 18.71 13.67
N VAL A 102 32.15 17.94 12.80
CA VAL A 102 33.62 17.94 12.65
C VAL A 102 33.96 18.67 11.34
N PRO A 103 35.03 19.50 11.27
CA PRO A 103 35.23 20.46 10.20
C PRO A 103 35.93 19.85 8.97
N HIS A 104 35.54 20.33 7.79
CA HIS A 104 36.18 20.03 6.51
C HIS A 104 37.48 20.83 6.33
N ALA A 105 38.55 20.15 5.89
CA ALA A 105 39.75 20.77 5.36
C ALA A 105 39.74 20.68 3.82
N GLU A 106 40.03 21.81 3.19
CA GLU A 106 40.08 22.04 1.74
C GLU A 106 41.26 21.34 1.07
N HIS A 107 41.07 20.85 -0.16
CA HIS A 107 42.13 20.86 -1.18
C HIS A 107 41.55 21.07 -2.59
N SER A 108 42.19 21.98 -3.30
CA SER A 108 41.88 22.47 -4.63
C SER A 108 42.86 21.95 -5.70
N ASN A 109 42.38 22.01 -6.95
CA ASN A 109 43.08 22.07 -8.25
C ASN A 109 43.65 20.79 -8.89
N GLY A 110 42.93 20.28 -9.90
CA GLY A 110 43.18 20.65 -11.31
C GLY A 110 44.17 19.78 -12.11
N ALA A 111 43.64 18.95 -13.03
CA ALA A 111 44.00 18.86 -14.46
C ALA A 111 43.28 17.67 -15.12
N ALA A 112 42.69 17.90 -16.30
CA ALA A 112 42.01 16.89 -17.10
C ALA A 112 42.99 15.85 -17.63
N ALA A 113 42.70 14.57 -17.36
CA ALA A 113 43.36 13.40 -17.94
C ALA A 113 42.39 12.71 -18.93
N PRO A 114 42.91 12.05 -19.98
CA PRO A 114 42.10 11.56 -21.09
C PRO A 114 41.12 10.47 -20.63
N VAL A 115 39.98 10.41 -21.32
CA VAL A 115 38.91 9.41 -21.17
C VAL A 115 39.50 8.00 -21.33
N ALA A 116 39.84 7.38 -20.20
CA ALA A 116 39.99 5.95 -20.11
C ALA A 116 38.59 5.39 -19.85
N THR A 117 38.08 4.60 -20.78
CA THR A 117 36.94 3.72 -20.53
C THR A 117 37.29 2.93 -19.27
N ALA A 118 36.51 3.10 -18.20
CA ALA A 118 36.56 2.20 -17.06
C ALA A 118 36.01 0.85 -17.53
N THR A 119 36.80 0.14 -18.31
CA THR A 119 36.84 -1.30 -18.18
C THR A 119 37.28 -1.50 -16.75
N VAL A 120 36.35 -1.94 -15.90
CA VAL A 120 36.75 -2.78 -14.76
C VAL A 120 37.72 -3.76 -15.39
N GLU A 121 39.00 -3.66 -15.02
CA GLU A 121 39.93 -4.74 -15.30
C GLU A 121 39.21 -5.96 -14.76
N THR A 122 38.67 -6.74 -15.70
CA THR A 122 38.20 -8.07 -15.42
C THR A 122 39.46 -8.76 -15.01
N GLU A 123 39.71 -8.79 -13.69
CA GLU A 123 40.64 -9.70 -13.09
C GLU A 123 40.31 -11.05 -13.73
N THR A 124 41.26 -11.46 -14.56
CA THR A 124 41.24 -12.71 -15.28
C THR A 124 41.13 -13.80 -14.21
N GLU A 125 40.19 -14.73 -14.44
CA GLU A 125 39.73 -15.76 -13.48
C GLU A 125 38.79 -15.29 -12.36
N GLY A 126 37.50 -15.26 -12.69
CA GLY A 126 36.43 -15.67 -11.79
C GLY A 126 36.51 -15.14 -10.37
N THR A 127 36.29 -13.84 -10.18
CA THR A 127 36.03 -13.27 -8.85
C THR A 127 34.71 -13.83 -8.34
N THR A 128 34.76 -14.99 -7.68
CA THR A 128 33.66 -15.47 -6.83
C THR A 128 33.24 -14.30 -5.93
N PRO A 129 31.97 -13.88 -5.95
CA PRO A 129 31.49 -12.83 -5.06
C PRO A 129 31.91 -13.18 -3.64
N LYS A 130 32.59 -12.29 -2.90
CA LYS A 130 32.91 -12.59 -1.49
C LYS A 130 31.63 -12.69 -0.64
N ASP A 131 30.56 -12.08 -1.12
CA ASP A 131 29.24 -12.08 -0.51
C ASP A 131 28.62 -13.50 -0.46
N PRO A 132 28.24 -14.00 0.73
CA PRO A 132 27.63 -15.32 0.89
C PRO A 132 26.33 -15.54 0.09
N PHE A 133 25.50 -14.50 -0.05
CA PHE A 133 24.27 -14.58 -0.82
C PHE A 133 24.59 -14.80 -2.30
N CYS A 134 25.47 -13.98 -2.89
CA CYS A 134 25.84 -14.14 -4.30
C CYS A 134 26.50 -15.50 -4.59
N LYS A 135 27.28 -16.08 -3.66
CA LYS A 135 27.85 -17.44 -3.79
C LYS A 135 26.79 -18.55 -3.78
N SER A 136 25.65 -18.28 -3.15
CA SER A 136 24.54 -19.23 -3.01
C SER A 136 23.62 -19.25 -4.23
N LEU A 137 23.76 -18.28 -5.15
CA LEU A 137 22.97 -18.22 -6.38
C LEU A 137 23.46 -19.21 -7.44
N ALA A 138 22.56 -19.60 -8.35
CA ALA A 138 22.96 -20.25 -9.59
C ALA A 138 23.87 -19.32 -10.43
N SER A 139 24.51 -19.86 -11.48
CA SER A 139 25.40 -19.07 -12.34
C SER A 139 24.70 -17.87 -12.97
N THR A 140 25.25 -16.67 -12.76
CA THR A 140 24.74 -15.39 -13.31
C THR A 140 25.41 -14.96 -14.61
N LYS A 141 26.46 -15.68 -15.05
CA LYS A 141 27.31 -15.32 -16.20
C LYS A 141 26.55 -15.10 -17.52
N ASP A 142 25.46 -15.83 -17.70
CA ASP A 142 24.68 -15.84 -18.92
C ASP A 142 23.61 -14.73 -18.98
N VAL A 143 23.47 -13.94 -17.92
CA VAL A 143 22.44 -12.92 -17.75
C VAL A 143 23.05 -11.53 -17.75
N LEU A 144 22.39 -10.58 -18.41
CA LEU A 144 22.65 -9.15 -18.28
C LEU A 144 21.40 -8.47 -17.75
N VAL A 145 21.52 -7.78 -16.61
CA VAL A 145 20.46 -6.93 -16.07
C VAL A 145 20.65 -5.51 -16.60
N VAL A 146 19.63 -4.95 -17.23
CA VAL A 146 19.67 -3.59 -17.78
C VAL A 146 18.70 -2.74 -16.99
N VAL A 147 19.24 -1.78 -16.24
CA VAL A 147 18.45 -0.90 -15.38
C VAL A 147 18.28 0.44 -16.07
N ARG A 148 17.03 0.80 -16.34
CA ARG A 148 16.68 2.14 -16.81
C ARG A 148 16.19 2.98 -15.64
N THR A 149 16.61 4.23 -15.59
CA THR A 149 16.22 5.17 -14.54
C THR A 149 15.92 6.55 -15.10
N PRO A 150 14.85 7.22 -14.62
CA PRO A 150 14.69 8.65 -14.81
C PRO A 150 15.90 9.40 -14.26
N ALA A 151 16.26 10.52 -14.89
CA ALA A 151 17.37 11.36 -14.46
C ALA A 151 17.16 11.91 -13.04
N SER A 152 15.92 12.22 -12.66
CA SER A 152 15.56 12.72 -11.33
C SER A 152 15.71 11.68 -10.21
N GLU A 153 15.74 10.39 -10.55
CA GLU A 153 15.78 9.28 -9.59
C GLU A 153 17.16 8.63 -9.46
N LEU A 154 18.16 9.12 -10.20
CA LEU A 154 19.52 8.55 -10.24
C LEU A 154 20.11 8.32 -8.85
N TYR A 155 20.10 9.34 -8.00
CA TYR A 155 20.66 9.25 -6.64
C TYR A 155 19.67 8.75 -5.59
N ASN A 156 18.38 8.74 -5.89
CA ASN A 156 17.36 8.28 -4.95
C ASN A 156 17.18 6.75 -5.01
N GLN A 157 17.15 6.19 -6.22
CA GLN A 157 16.80 4.78 -6.45
C GLN A 157 18.02 3.87 -6.68
N LEU A 158 19.01 4.28 -7.48
CA LEU A 158 20.13 3.39 -7.83
C LEU A 158 20.99 2.92 -6.65
N PRO A 159 21.26 3.73 -5.60
CA PRO A 159 22.09 3.27 -4.49
C PRO A 159 21.58 1.99 -3.83
N ALA A 160 20.26 1.82 -3.67
CA ALA A 160 19.69 0.61 -3.09
C ALA A 160 20.04 -0.63 -3.92
N HIS A 161 20.05 -0.52 -5.25
CA HIS A 161 20.44 -1.62 -6.15
C HIS A 161 21.91 -2.00 -6.01
N PHE A 162 22.81 -1.02 -5.85
CA PHE A 162 24.24 -1.26 -5.69
C PHE A 162 24.59 -1.99 -4.38
N PHE A 163 23.72 -1.90 -3.36
CA PHE A 163 23.89 -2.63 -2.10
C PHE A 163 23.10 -3.94 -2.02
N THR A 164 22.27 -4.24 -3.03
CA THR A 164 21.39 -5.41 -3.04
C THR A 164 21.69 -6.31 -4.24
N THR A 165 20.75 -6.44 -5.18
CA THR A 165 20.72 -7.45 -6.24
C THR A 165 21.81 -7.26 -7.30
N LEU A 166 22.16 -6.02 -7.66
CA LEU A 166 23.12 -5.77 -8.75
C LEU A 166 24.55 -6.20 -8.41
N ARG A 167 24.86 -6.46 -7.13
CA ARG A 167 26.18 -6.95 -6.70
C ARG A 167 26.50 -8.37 -7.20
N CYS A 168 25.49 -9.12 -7.63
CA CYS A 168 25.65 -10.54 -7.99
C CYS A 168 25.60 -10.81 -9.50
N VAL A 169 25.29 -9.79 -10.32
CA VAL A 169 24.99 -9.94 -11.75
C VAL A 169 25.76 -8.91 -12.57
N ASP A 170 26.01 -9.21 -13.84
CA ASP A 170 26.47 -8.20 -14.78
C ASP A 170 25.32 -7.27 -15.12
N PHE A 171 25.58 -5.96 -15.19
CA PHE A 171 24.55 -4.98 -15.46
C PHE A 171 25.01 -3.77 -16.28
N LEU A 172 24.03 -3.13 -16.93
CA LEU A 172 24.15 -1.82 -17.57
C LEU A 172 23.14 -0.84 -16.99
N LEU A 173 23.52 0.44 -16.92
CA LEU A 173 22.65 1.52 -16.43
C LEU A 173 22.34 2.49 -17.58
N TYR A 174 21.07 2.82 -17.74
CA TYR A 174 20.60 3.79 -18.73
C TYR A 174 19.73 4.87 -18.12
N SER A 175 19.87 6.08 -18.63
CA SER A 175 18.99 7.21 -18.33
C SER A 175 18.82 8.08 -19.58
N THR A 176 18.21 9.25 -19.43
CA THR A 176 18.15 10.31 -20.44
C THR A 176 19.28 11.32 -20.28
N VAL A 177 20.29 10.98 -19.46
CA VAL A 177 21.53 11.74 -19.22
C VAL A 177 22.70 10.77 -19.13
N HIS A 178 23.90 11.23 -19.50
CA HIS A 178 25.11 10.45 -19.33
C HIS A 178 25.81 10.86 -18.04
N GLN A 179 25.96 9.97 -17.07
CA GLN A 179 26.51 10.32 -15.77
C GLN A 179 27.36 9.20 -15.19
N ASN A 180 28.42 9.54 -14.47
CA ASN A 180 29.13 8.58 -13.63
C ASN A 180 28.65 8.70 -12.17
N ILE A 181 28.29 7.58 -11.56
CA ILE A 181 27.93 7.47 -10.15
C ILE A 181 28.93 6.51 -9.49
N GLY A 182 29.93 7.08 -8.82
CA GLY A 182 31.06 6.31 -8.32
C GLY A 182 31.78 5.59 -9.48
N PRO A 183 31.95 4.25 -9.41
CA PRO A 183 32.58 3.48 -10.49
C PRO A 183 31.63 3.13 -11.64
N TYR A 184 30.35 3.47 -11.53
CA TYR A 184 29.32 3.04 -12.49
C TYR A 184 29.02 4.12 -13.51
N THR A 185 28.94 3.73 -14.78
CA THR A 185 28.55 4.61 -15.87
C THR A 185 27.08 4.43 -16.21
N VAL A 186 26.36 5.53 -16.25
CA VAL A 186 24.99 5.65 -16.75
C VAL A 186 25.06 6.14 -18.19
N HIS A 187 24.52 5.35 -19.11
CA HIS A 187 24.49 5.65 -20.53
C HIS A 187 23.25 6.48 -20.88
N ASP A 188 23.43 7.49 -21.72
CA ASP A 188 22.30 8.26 -22.26
C ASP A 188 21.66 7.46 -23.41
N ALA A 189 20.46 6.93 -23.16
CA ALA A 189 19.69 6.18 -24.14
C ALA A 189 19.25 7.03 -25.35
N LEU A 190 19.24 8.36 -25.22
CA LEU A 190 18.76 9.28 -26.26
C LEU A 190 19.89 10.00 -27.00
N ALA A 191 21.16 9.70 -26.70
CA ALA A 191 22.32 10.35 -27.30
C ALA A 191 22.33 10.32 -28.84
N ASN A 192 21.76 9.27 -29.44
CA ASN A 192 21.72 9.07 -30.90
C ASN A 192 20.44 9.59 -31.58
N VAL A 193 19.56 10.30 -30.85
CA VAL A 193 18.40 10.96 -31.48
C VAL A 193 18.87 12.22 -32.21
N SER A 194 18.56 12.34 -33.50
CA SER A 194 18.98 13.47 -34.31
C SER A 194 18.38 14.81 -33.86
N ASP A 195 19.14 15.90 -33.99
CA ASP A 195 18.68 17.27 -33.71
C ASP A 195 17.39 17.63 -34.44
N ALA A 196 17.28 17.21 -35.71
CA ALA A 196 16.11 17.45 -36.52
C ALA A 196 14.85 16.77 -35.96
N ARG A 197 15.00 15.64 -35.27
CA ARG A 197 13.89 14.96 -34.60
C ARG A 197 13.59 15.57 -33.23
N ARG A 198 14.63 15.87 -32.44
CA ARG A 198 14.47 16.59 -31.16
C ARG A 198 13.69 17.89 -31.34
N ALA A 199 14.05 18.68 -32.35
CA ALA A 199 13.38 19.94 -32.66
C ALA A 199 11.90 19.81 -33.10
N LYS A 200 11.43 18.62 -33.48
CA LYS A 200 10.03 18.37 -33.90
C LYS A 200 9.12 17.97 -32.75
N HIS A 201 9.67 17.52 -31.63
CA HIS A 201 8.89 16.94 -30.53
C HIS A 201 9.19 17.68 -29.23
N ARG A 202 8.14 18.28 -28.66
CA ARG A 202 8.25 19.03 -27.40
C ARG A 202 8.74 18.19 -26.23
N ASP A 203 8.55 16.87 -26.26
CA ASP A 203 9.12 15.92 -25.29
C ASP A 203 10.63 16.17 -25.03
N PHE A 204 11.39 16.58 -26.06
CA PHE A 204 12.84 16.86 -25.93
C PHE A 204 13.18 18.21 -25.28
N GLU A 205 12.22 19.10 -25.03
CA GLU A 205 12.45 20.29 -24.18
C GLU A 205 12.85 19.86 -22.76
N LEU A 206 12.30 18.75 -22.24
CA LEU A 206 12.73 18.16 -20.96
C LEU A 206 14.16 17.60 -21.06
N TYR A 207 14.48 16.93 -22.17
CA TYR A 207 15.83 16.42 -22.41
C TYR A 207 16.85 17.55 -22.41
N ASP A 208 16.59 18.64 -23.14
CA ASP A 208 17.48 19.81 -23.19
C ASP A 208 17.66 20.46 -21.80
N ARG A 209 16.59 20.52 -20.99
CA ARG A 209 16.66 20.98 -19.59
C ARG A 209 17.58 20.09 -18.75
N LEU A 210 17.46 18.77 -18.88
CA LEU A 210 18.29 17.80 -18.16
C LEU A 210 19.76 17.88 -18.57
N GLN A 211 20.04 17.96 -19.88
CA GLN A 211 21.41 18.12 -20.40
C GLN A 211 22.04 19.44 -19.94
N SER A 212 21.27 20.53 -19.97
CA SER A 212 21.71 21.84 -19.46
C SER A 212 22.02 21.75 -17.97
N ALA A 213 21.11 21.22 -17.16
CA ALA A 213 21.31 21.06 -15.72
C ALA A 213 22.54 20.22 -15.39
N GLN A 214 22.77 19.13 -16.13
CA GLN A 214 23.97 18.32 -16.00
C GLN A 214 25.26 19.09 -16.33
N ASN A 215 25.26 19.85 -17.42
CA ASN A 215 26.41 20.69 -17.81
C ASN A 215 26.72 21.79 -16.77
N PHE A 216 25.70 22.24 -16.02
CA PHE A 216 25.84 23.21 -14.93
C PHE A 216 26.04 22.56 -13.55
N VAL A 217 26.11 21.23 -13.46
CA VAL A 217 26.22 20.49 -12.19
C VAL A 217 25.08 20.84 -11.21
N SER A 218 23.87 21.00 -11.76
CA SER A 218 22.66 21.28 -11.02
C SER A 218 21.98 19.99 -10.54
N ASP A 219 21.11 20.12 -9.54
CA ASP A 219 20.33 18.99 -9.02
C ASP A 219 19.26 18.53 -10.02
N LEU A 220 19.46 17.34 -10.58
CA LEU A 220 18.54 16.70 -11.52
C LEU A 220 17.24 16.22 -10.84
N HIS A 221 17.24 16.00 -9.52
CA HIS A 221 16.07 15.52 -8.79
C HIS A 221 14.88 16.48 -8.91
N SER A 222 15.16 17.78 -8.98
CA SER A 222 14.14 18.82 -9.15
C SER A 222 13.54 18.92 -10.55
N ILE A 223 14.12 18.23 -11.54
CA ILE A 223 13.71 18.29 -12.95
C ILE A 223 12.94 17.02 -13.28
N VAL A 224 11.65 17.06 -13.00
CA VAL A 224 10.74 15.95 -13.23
C VAL A 224 9.98 16.12 -14.55
N GLU A 225 9.57 14.99 -15.11
CA GLU A 225 8.61 14.97 -16.21
C GLU A 225 7.27 15.57 -15.77
N ASP A 226 6.72 16.44 -16.59
CA ASP A 226 5.44 17.11 -16.34
C ASP A 226 4.38 16.62 -17.34
N ASN A 227 3.13 17.06 -17.19
CA ASN A 227 2.02 16.59 -18.05
C ASN A 227 2.17 16.96 -19.53
N ASP A 228 3.08 17.87 -19.89
CA ASP A 228 3.31 18.33 -21.26
C ASP A 228 4.45 17.57 -21.96
N HIS A 229 5.23 16.77 -21.23
CA HIS A 229 6.37 16.03 -21.75
C HIS A 229 6.22 14.54 -21.44
N ASN A 230 6.55 13.69 -22.40
CA ASN A 230 6.67 12.24 -22.18
C ASN A 230 7.96 11.79 -22.86
N LEU A 231 9.09 12.09 -22.22
CA LEU A 231 10.43 11.81 -22.71
C LEU A 231 10.79 10.34 -22.55
N ASP A 232 10.36 9.72 -21.45
CA ASP A 232 10.78 8.38 -21.10
C ASP A 232 10.45 7.32 -22.17
N LYS A 233 9.29 7.45 -22.84
CA LYS A 233 8.87 6.56 -23.96
C LYS A 233 9.90 6.47 -25.09
N TRP A 234 10.73 7.49 -25.28
CA TRP A 234 11.76 7.54 -26.33
C TRP A 234 12.96 6.65 -26.04
N SER A 235 13.22 6.37 -24.77
CA SER A 235 14.41 5.64 -24.32
C SER A 235 14.26 4.12 -24.42
N ILE A 236 13.04 3.60 -24.54
CA ILE A 236 12.73 2.16 -24.41
C ILE A 236 13.41 1.31 -25.49
N ILE A 237 13.28 1.62 -26.77
CA ILE A 237 13.94 0.83 -27.83
C ILE A 237 15.46 1.07 -27.87
N PRO A 238 15.97 2.33 -27.80
CA PRO A 238 17.39 2.57 -27.85
C PRO A 238 18.21 1.81 -26.82
N HIS A 239 17.81 1.79 -25.54
CA HIS A 239 18.59 1.08 -24.52
C HIS A 239 18.56 -0.45 -24.70
N VAL A 240 17.46 -1.02 -25.21
CA VAL A 240 17.39 -2.45 -25.54
C VAL A 240 18.37 -2.82 -26.65
N VAL A 241 18.39 -2.02 -27.73
CA VAL A 241 19.29 -2.24 -28.87
C VAL A 241 20.74 -2.04 -28.47
N ASP A 242 21.03 -0.99 -27.70
CA ASP A 242 22.38 -0.68 -27.26
C ASP A 242 22.92 -1.75 -26.29
N ALA A 243 22.12 -2.22 -25.33
CA ALA A 243 22.52 -3.27 -24.41
C ALA A 243 22.92 -4.57 -25.14
N TYR A 244 22.18 -4.97 -26.17
CA TYR A 244 22.56 -6.11 -27.01
C TYR A 244 23.87 -5.87 -27.77
N ASN A 245 24.05 -4.68 -28.32
CA ASN A 245 25.26 -4.36 -29.08
C ASN A 245 26.52 -4.35 -28.21
N GLN A 246 26.40 -3.97 -26.93
CA GLN A 246 27.50 -4.01 -25.97
C GLN A 246 27.83 -5.42 -25.49
N HIS A 247 26.82 -6.29 -25.36
CA HIS A 247 26.98 -7.65 -24.82
C HIS A 247 26.27 -8.74 -25.65
N PRO A 248 26.64 -8.93 -26.93
CA PRO A 248 25.95 -9.86 -27.82
C PRO A 248 26.12 -11.34 -27.44
N ASP A 249 27.05 -11.65 -26.54
CA ASP A 249 27.35 -12.97 -25.99
C ASP A 249 26.40 -13.44 -24.89
N LYS A 250 25.62 -12.51 -24.30
CA LYS A 250 24.69 -12.81 -23.21
C LYS A 250 23.49 -13.61 -23.72
N LYS A 251 23.10 -14.64 -22.97
CA LYS A 251 21.95 -15.50 -23.32
C LYS A 251 20.62 -14.84 -23.00
N TRP A 252 20.58 -14.05 -21.92
CA TRP A 252 19.37 -13.43 -21.41
C TRP A 252 19.59 -11.95 -21.09
N PHE A 253 18.66 -11.12 -21.56
CA PHE A 253 18.61 -9.69 -21.27
C PHE A 253 17.38 -9.40 -20.41
N VAL A 254 17.60 -8.86 -19.22
CA VAL A 254 16.54 -8.58 -18.23
C VAL A 254 16.48 -7.09 -17.99
N PHE A 255 15.43 -6.46 -18.48
CA PHE A 255 15.21 -5.01 -18.37
C PHE A 255 14.32 -4.73 -17.17
N ILE A 256 14.75 -3.82 -16.30
CA ILE A 256 13.98 -3.34 -15.14
C ILE A 256 14.09 -1.81 -15.03
N GLU A 257 13.16 -1.19 -14.32
CA GLU A 257 13.30 0.21 -13.90
C GLU A 257 13.99 0.32 -12.53
N SER A 258 14.54 1.48 -12.20
CA SER A 258 15.28 1.68 -10.95
C SER A 258 14.42 1.58 -9.69
N ASP A 259 13.10 1.65 -9.80
CA ASP A 259 12.15 1.39 -8.70
C ASP A 259 11.58 -0.05 -8.73
N THR A 260 12.24 -0.97 -9.43
CA THR A 260 11.79 -2.35 -9.59
C THR A 260 12.72 -3.31 -8.87
N TYR A 261 12.23 -3.98 -7.84
CA TYR A 261 12.95 -5.08 -7.20
C TYR A 261 13.02 -6.28 -8.14
N LEU A 262 14.19 -6.88 -8.28
CA LEU A 262 14.42 -8.12 -9.03
C LEU A 262 14.93 -9.21 -8.09
N SER A 263 14.16 -10.31 -7.98
CA SER A 263 14.56 -11.53 -7.30
C SER A 263 15.43 -12.37 -8.22
N VAL A 264 16.75 -12.17 -8.16
CA VAL A 264 17.69 -12.95 -8.99
C VAL A 264 17.67 -14.42 -8.59
N SER A 265 17.42 -14.75 -7.31
CA SER A 265 17.32 -16.15 -6.87
C SER A 265 16.13 -16.89 -7.50
N ASN A 266 15.01 -16.20 -7.73
CA ASN A 266 13.85 -16.77 -8.44
C ASN A 266 14.01 -16.76 -9.96
N LEU A 267 14.67 -15.73 -10.51
CA LEU A 267 14.86 -15.55 -11.94
C LEU A 267 15.74 -16.66 -12.54
N LEU A 268 16.89 -16.96 -11.93
CA LEU A 268 17.88 -17.87 -12.54
C LEU A 268 17.35 -19.29 -12.77
N PRO A 269 16.66 -19.95 -11.82
CA PRO A 269 16.11 -21.28 -12.06
C PRO A 269 14.97 -21.29 -13.09
N TRP A 270 14.29 -20.17 -13.30
CA TRP A 270 13.31 -20.04 -14.39
C TRP A 270 14.01 -19.97 -15.75
N LEU A 271 15.02 -19.11 -15.90
CA LEU A 271 15.80 -18.99 -17.13
C LEU A 271 16.49 -20.31 -17.50
N ALA A 272 16.94 -21.09 -16.50
CA ALA A 272 17.54 -22.41 -16.71
C ALA A 272 16.58 -23.45 -17.31
N LYS A 273 15.26 -23.21 -17.27
CA LYS A 273 14.23 -24.07 -17.88
C LYS A 273 13.87 -23.63 -19.31
N LEU A 274 14.40 -22.49 -19.75
CA LEU A 274 14.10 -21.90 -21.06
C LEU A 274 15.28 -22.10 -22.02
N ASP A 275 14.98 -21.93 -23.30
CA ASP A 275 15.93 -22.07 -24.39
C ASP A 275 16.20 -20.69 -25.00
N HIS A 276 17.41 -20.16 -24.81
CA HIS A 276 17.80 -18.82 -25.26
C HIS A 276 18.01 -18.72 -26.78
N GLU A 277 18.09 -19.85 -27.49
CA GLU A 277 18.17 -19.90 -28.94
C GLU A 277 16.78 -19.78 -29.59
N LYS A 278 15.71 -19.82 -28.78
CA LYS A 278 14.34 -19.58 -29.22
C LYS A 278 13.94 -18.13 -28.96
N ASP A 279 13.01 -17.64 -29.79
CA ASP A 279 12.43 -16.33 -29.60
C ASP A 279 11.66 -16.26 -28.27
N LEU A 280 12.02 -15.29 -27.44
CA LEU A 280 11.33 -14.99 -26.19
C LEU A 280 11.31 -13.48 -25.99
N PHE A 281 10.10 -12.94 -25.91
CA PHE A 281 9.80 -11.62 -25.38
C PHE A 281 8.82 -11.82 -24.23
N SER A 282 9.24 -11.57 -22.99
CA SER A 282 8.51 -12.03 -21.81
C SER A 282 8.31 -10.89 -20.81
N GLY A 283 7.09 -10.76 -20.25
CA GLY A 283 6.78 -9.69 -19.29
C GLY A 283 5.35 -9.72 -18.76
N ALA A 284 5.01 -8.74 -17.92
CA ALA A 284 3.65 -8.57 -17.40
C ALA A 284 2.75 -8.00 -18.50
N GLN A 285 1.73 -8.77 -18.93
CA GLN A 285 0.91 -8.39 -20.07
C GLN A 285 -0.03 -7.22 -19.78
N VAL A 286 -0.08 -6.28 -20.71
CA VAL A 286 -1.04 -5.16 -20.77
C VAL A 286 -1.58 -5.06 -22.20
N MET A 287 -2.85 -4.67 -22.31
CA MET A 287 -3.50 -4.43 -23.60
C MET A 287 -3.71 -2.94 -23.81
N ILE A 288 -3.12 -2.37 -24.87
CA ILE A 288 -3.39 -0.99 -25.31
C ILE A 288 -3.95 -1.02 -26.74
N GLY A 289 -5.27 -0.83 -26.85
CA GLY A 289 -5.97 -1.05 -28.12
C GLY A 289 -5.90 -2.53 -28.52
N ASP A 290 -5.35 -2.81 -29.71
CA ASP A 290 -5.13 -4.15 -30.26
C ASP A 290 -3.70 -4.68 -30.05
N VAL A 291 -2.85 -3.91 -29.36
CA VAL A 291 -1.47 -4.29 -29.07
C VAL A 291 -1.37 -4.88 -27.68
N GLU A 292 -0.95 -6.14 -27.62
CA GLU A 292 -0.51 -6.79 -26.40
C GLU A 292 0.99 -6.51 -26.16
N LEU A 293 1.32 -5.97 -25.00
CA LEU A 293 2.68 -5.54 -24.65
C LEU A 293 3.09 -6.04 -23.26
N ALA A 294 4.40 -6.08 -23.00
CA ALA A 294 4.93 -6.19 -21.66
C ALA A 294 5.10 -4.79 -21.06
N HIS A 295 4.53 -4.54 -19.89
CA HIS A 295 4.74 -3.30 -19.17
C HIS A 295 6.22 -3.16 -18.78
N SER A 296 6.90 -2.13 -19.28
CA SER A 296 8.36 -1.99 -19.12
C SER A 296 8.79 -1.86 -17.66
N GLY A 297 8.03 -1.15 -16.83
CA GLY A 297 8.34 -0.98 -15.41
C GLY A 297 8.20 -2.27 -14.60
N SER A 298 7.34 -3.20 -15.01
CA SER A 298 7.23 -4.50 -14.35
C SER A 298 8.44 -5.41 -14.59
N GLY A 299 9.16 -5.15 -15.69
CA GLY A 299 10.28 -5.93 -16.16
C GLY A 299 10.00 -6.66 -17.48
N ILE A 300 11.03 -6.75 -18.31
CA ILE A 300 11.01 -7.45 -19.60
C ILE A 300 12.19 -8.42 -19.65
N VAL A 301 11.97 -9.61 -20.17
CA VAL A 301 13.03 -10.59 -20.44
C VAL A 301 13.06 -10.92 -21.92
N LEU A 302 14.21 -10.73 -22.55
CA LEU A 302 14.48 -11.13 -23.93
C LEU A 302 15.50 -12.26 -23.99
N SER A 303 15.26 -13.24 -24.85
CA SER A 303 16.32 -14.16 -25.25
C SER A 303 17.34 -13.45 -26.15
N GLN A 304 18.57 -13.98 -26.18
CA GLN A 304 19.62 -13.53 -27.08
C GLN A 304 19.13 -13.41 -28.52
N THR A 305 18.43 -14.44 -29.01
CA THR A 305 17.95 -14.47 -30.40
C THR A 305 16.95 -13.35 -30.69
N THR A 306 16.08 -13.03 -29.72
CA THR A 306 15.13 -11.93 -29.86
C THR A 306 15.81 -10.57 -29.83
N ALA A 307 16.74 -10.36 -28.90
CA ALA A 307 17.53 -9.12 -28.82
C ALA A 307 18.35 -8.89 -30.10
N ALA A 308 18.96 -9.96 -30.64
CA ALA A 308 19.69 -9.95 -31.91
C ALA A 308 18.82 -9.53 -33.10
N LYS A 309 17.63 -10.14 -33.23
CA LYS A 309 16.67 -9.80 -34.30
C LYS A 309 16.23 -8.34 -34.22
N LEU A 310 15.93 -7.85 -33.02
CA LEU A 310 15.53 -6.46 -32.82
C LEU A 310 16.67 -5.49 -33.17
N SER A 311 17.90 -5.77 -32.72
CA SER A 311 19.08 -4.95 -33.06
C SER A 311 19.37 -4.94 -34.57
N GLU A 312 19.31 -6.10 -35.24
CA GLU A 312 19.47 -6.17 -36.69
C GLU A 312 18.40 -5.35 -37.41
N ARG A 313 17.14 -5.44 -36.96
CA ARG A 313 16.04 -4.67 -37.53
C ARG A 313 16.22 -3.16 -37.31
N ALA A 314 16.77 -2.75 -36.17
CA ALA A 314 17.02 -1.36 -35.83
C ALA A 314 17.88 -0.65 -36.88
N LYS A 315 18.88 -1.33 -37.48
CA LYS A 315 19.75 -0.78 -38.53
C LYS A 315 19.00 -0.12 -39.70
N THR A 316 17.76 -0.53 -39.95
CA THR A 316 16.92 0.01 -41.04
C THR A 316 15.60 0.62 -40.56
N ARG A 317 15.23 0.46 -39.28
CA ARG A 317 13.91 0.85 -38.76
C ARG A 317 13.91 1.91 -37.66
N THR A 318 15.06 2.29 -37.12
CA THR A 318 15.16 3.28 -36.03
C THR A 318 14.34 4.53 -36.30
N ASP A 319 14.46 5.15 -37.49
CA ASP A 319 13.70 6.36 -37.82
C ASP A 319 12.19 6.15 -37.79
N ALA A 320 11.70 5.02 -38.34
CA ALA A 320 10.28 4.71 -38.37
C ALA A 320 9.72 4.44 -36.97
N TRP A 321 10.46 3.72 -36.13
CA TRP A 321 10.05 3.50 -34.74
C TRP A 321 10.05 4.79 -33.94
N GLN A 322 11.03 5.67 -34.14
CA GLN A 322 11.05 6.98 -33.50
C GLN A 322 9.86 7.85 -33.94
N ASP A 323 9.48 7.83 -35.21
CA ASP A 323 8.27 8.53 -35.67
C ASP A 323 6.99 7.95 -35.03
N MET A 324 6.92 6.63 -34.83
CA MET A 324 5.82 5.96 -34.12
C MET A 324 5.77 6.33 -32.64
N VAL A 325 6.92 6.41 -31.96
CA VAL A 325 7.02 6.83 -30.55
C VAL A 325 6.45 8.25 -30.38
N GLY A 326 6.79 9.17 -31.28
CA GLY A 326 6.31 10.55 -31.22
C GLY A 326 4.79 10.69 -31.26
N GLY A 327 4.09 9.76 -31.91
CA GLY A 327 2.62 9.72 -31.99
C GLY A 327 1.94 8.76 -31.00
N SER A 328 2.68 8.13 -30.09
CA SER A 328 2.18 7.14 -29.15
C SER A 328 2.19 7.66 -27.71
N CYS A 329 1.31 7.10 -26.88
CA CYS A 329 1.33 7.32 -25.43
C CYS A 329 2.55 6.70 -24.75
N CYS A 330 3.05 5.60 -25.32
CA CYS A 330 3.77 4.60 -24.56
C CYS A 330 4.85 3.95 -25.45
N GLY A 331 6.08 3.86 -24.95
CA GLY A 331 7.22 3.33 -25.70
C GLY A 331 7.30 1.81 -25.69
N ASP A 332 6.81 1.16 -24.63
CA ASP A 332 6.63 -0.29 -24.51
C ASP A 332 5.64 -0.85 -25.56
N LYS A 333 4.61 -0.08 -25.90
CA LYS A 333 3.72 -0.36 -27.04
C LYS A 333 4.50 -0.40 -28.35
N ILE A 334 5.42 0.54 -28.57
CA ILE A 334 6.23 0.57 -29.79
C ILE A 334 7.25 -0.56 -29.79
N LEU A 335 7.84 -0.90 -28.64
CA LEU A 335 8.70 -2.07 -28.50
C LEU A 335 7.96 -3.36 -28.88
N ALA A 336 6.73 -3.56 -28.40
CA ALA A 336 5.91 -4.71 -28.78
C ALA A 336 5.60 -4.75 -30.29
N GLN A 337 5.33 -3.60 -30.91
CA GLN A 337 5.14 -3.50 -32.36
C GLN A 337 6.43 -3.80 -33.14
N ALA A 338 7.58 -3.28 -32.67
CA ALA A 338 8.89 -3.54 -33.26
C ALA A 338 9.27 -5.03 -33.19
N LEU A 339 8.99 -5.70 -32.08
CA LEU A 339 9.18 -7.15 -31.91
C LEU A 339 8.24 -7.96 -32.81
N LYS A 340 7.00 -7.49 -33.00
CA LYS A 340 6.05 -8.10 -33.93
C LYS A 340 6.53 -8.05 -35.38
N GLU A 341 7.24 -6.99 -35.79
CA GLU A 341 7.85 -6.90 -37.14
C GLU A 341 8.90 -7.98 -37.40
N VAL A 342 9.52 -8.51 -36.34
CA VAL A 342 10.49 -9.62 -36.42
C VAL A 342 9.89 -10.96 -36.00
N ASN A 343 8.56 -11.08 -36.06
CA ASN A 343 7.76 -12.26 -35.73
C ASN A 343 7.89 -12.76 -34.28
N VAL A 344 8.17 -11.86 -33.33
CA VAL A 344 8.19 -12.17 -31.91
C VAL A 344 6.98 -11.56 -31.22
N THR A 345 6.22 -12.38 -30.49
CA THR A 345 5.04 -11.96 -29.73
C THR A 345 5.27 -12.11 -28.24
N LEU A 346 4.47 -11.41 -27.43
CA LEU A 346 4.59 -11.46 -25.97
C LEU A 346 4.31 -12.87 -25.44
N HIS A 347 5.23 -13.32 -24.60
CA HIS A 347 5.11 -14.41 -23.67
C HIS A 347 4.61 -13.89 -22.32
N ARG A 348 3.32 -14.11 -22.02
CA ARG A 348 2.68 -13.64 -20.79
C ARG A 348 3.33 -14.25 -19.56
N SER A 349 3.77 -13.38 -18.65
CA SER A 349 4.57 -13.78 -17.47
C SER A 349 4.03 -13.25 -16.16
N PHE A 350 2.91 -12.54 -16.18
CA PHE A 350 2.14 -12.26 -14.98
C PHE A 350 1.64 -13.59 -14.36
N PRO A 351 1.70 -13.76 -13.03
CA PRO A 351 2.09 -12.76 -12.04
C PRO A 351 3.58 -12.75 -11.68
N MET A 352 4.40 -13.65 -12.23
CA MET A 352 5.80 -13.77 -11.78
C MET A 352 6.56 -12.47 -12.02
N ILE A 353 6.38 -11.89 -13.19
CA ILE A 353 6.73 -10.50 -13.47
C ILE A 353 5.53 -9.65 -13.04
N GLN A 354 5.73 -8.76 -12.07
CA GLN A 354 4.67 -8.06 -11.34
C GLN A 354 4.85 -6.54 -11.42
N GLY A 355 3.76 -5.83 -11.73
CA GLY A 355 3.71 -4.36 -11.79
C GLY A 355 3.27 -3.68 -10.50
N GLU A 356 2.79 -4.45 -9.54
CA GLU A 356 2.39 -3.97 -8.22
C GLU A 356 3.51 -4.08 -7.18
N THR A 357 3.31 -3.45 -6.03
CA THR A 357 4.11 -3.69 -4.83
C THR A 357 3.52 -4.85 -4.03
N PRO A 358 4.26 -5.46 -3.08
CA PRO A 358 3.67 -6.40 -2.12
C PRO A 358 2.52 -5.79 -1.29
N PHE A 359 2.46 -4.46 -1.23
CA PHE A 359 1.48 -3.74 -0.42
C PHE A 359 0.18 -3.49 -1.19
N SER A 360 0.26 -3.14 -2.47
CA SER A 360 -0.90 -2.86 -3.33
C SER A 360 -1.48 -4.12 -3.98
N LEU A 361 -0.71 -5.21 -4.06
CA LEU A 361 -1.13 -6.46 -4.68
C LEU A 361 -2.43 -7.00 -4.09
N ASP A 362 -3.34 -7.42 -4.98
CA ASP A 362 -4.56 -8.13 -4.65
C ASP A 362 -4.30 -9.62 -4.42
N TRP A 363 -3.74 -9.90 -3.25
CA TRP A 363 -3.38 -11.23 -2.80
C TRP A 363 -4.52 -12.23 -3.02
N SER A 364 -4.25 -13.29 -3.78
CA SER A 364 -5.25 -14.25 -4.26
C SER A 364 -4.60 -15.52 -4.83
N GLU A 365 -5.41 -16.55 -5.09
CA GLU A 365 -4.97 -17.83 -5.68
C GLU A 365 -4.26 -17.69 -7.02
N ARG A 366 -4.51 -16.60 -7.75
CA ARG A 366 -3.81 -16.26 -9.00
C ARG A 366 -2.30 -16.11 -8.80
N HIS A 367 -1.87 -15.71 -7.60
CA HIS A 367 -0.49 -15.40 -7.26
C HIS A 367 0.19 -16.53 -6.48
N TRP A 368 -0.49 -17.11 -5.49
CA TRP A 368 0.06 -17.99 -4.45
C TRP A 368 1.13 -18.98 -4.86
N CYS A 369 0.86 -19.76 -5.89
CA CYS A 369 1.74 -20.85 -6.29
C CYS A 369 2.72 -20.46 -7.39
N ARG A 370 2.92 -19.16 -7.63
CA ARG A 370 3.86 -18.62 -8.62
C ARG A 370 5.06 -18.01 -7.91
N THR A 371 6.22 -18.01 -8.56
CA THR A 371 7.41 -17.31 -8.06
C THR A 371 7.26 -15.81 -8.22
N ALA A 372 7.60 -15.01 -7.20
CA ALA A 372 7.64 -13.55 -7.36
C ALA A 372 9.02 -13.12 -7.88
N MET A 373 9.12 -12.81 -9.17
CA MET A 373 10.40 -12.42 -9.81
C MET A 373 10.66 -10.93 -9.70
N THR A 374 9.63 -10.12 -9.90
CA THR A 374 9.75 -8.66 -9.79
C THR A 374 8.69 -8.08 -8.88
N TRP A 375 8.95 -6.87 -8.37
CA TRP A 375 7.97 -6.00 -7.74
C TRP A 375 8.30 -4.57 -8.17
N HIS A 376 7.31 -3.81 -8.65
CA HIS A 376 7.54 -2.49 -9.22
C HIS A 376 6.92 -1.38 -8.36
N ARG A 377 7.35 -0.14 -8.57
CA ARG A 377 7.01 1.05 -7.74
C ARG A 377 7.49 0.93 -6.31
N MET A 378 8.68 0.37 -6.14
CA MET A 378 9.31 0.15 -4.84
C MET A 378 10.03 1.42 -4.39
N THR A 379 9.90 1.76 -3.11
CA THR A 379 10.81 2.71 -2.47
C THR A 379 12.16 2.02 -2.20
N PRO A 380 13.26 2.78 -2.08
CA PRO A 380 14.56 2.21 -1.72
C PRO A 380 14.51 1.35 -0.45
N SER A 381 13.78 1.81 0.57
CA SER A 381 13.58 1.08 1.83
C SER A 381 12.79 -0.23 1.68
N SER A 382 11.77 -0.24 0.82
CA SER A 382 10.98 -1.45 0.58
C SER A 382 11.73 -2.45 -0.31
N LEU A 383 12.60 -1.96 -1.20
CA LEU A 383 13.49 -2.77 -2.01
C LEU A 383 14.51 -3.50 -1.13
N ASP A 384 15.18 -2.77 -0.24
CA ASP A 384 16.11 -3.35 0.74
C ASP A 384 15.42 -4.36 1.66
N MET A 385 14.22 -4.05 2.15
CA MET A 385 13.39 -4.96 2.93
C MET A 385 13.17 -6.31 2.22
N LEU A 386 12.81 -6.30 0.93
CA LEU A 386 12.63 -7.53 0.16
C LEU A 386 13.96 -8.26 -0.06
N TRP A 387 15.04 -7.52 -0.29
CA TRP A 387 16.38 -8.09 -0.46
C TRP A 387 16.85 -8.84 0.79
N GLN A 388 16.64 -8.29 1.98
CA GLN A 388 17.06 -8.95 3.23
C GLN A 388 16.28 -10.23 3.50
N PHE A 389 14.99 -10.19 3.21
CA PHE A 389 14.12 -11.35 3.29
C PHE A 389 14.57 -12.46 2.33
N GLU A 390 14.79 -12.12 1.05
CA GLU A 390 15.29 -13.07 0.05
C GLU A 390 16.67 -13.60 0.39
N SER A 391 17.57 -12.73 0.83
CA SER A 391 18.93 -13.12 1.21
C SER A 391 18.92 -14.11 2.36
N SER A 392 18.11 -13.85 3.38
CA SER A 392 17.93 -14.75 4.52
C SER A 392 17.34 -16.10 4.09
N TRP A 393 16.33 -16.09 3.24
CA TRP A 393 15.73 -17.30 2.68
C TRP A 393 16.76 -18.15 1.92
N VAL A 394 17.49 -17.54 0.99
CA VAL A 394 18.48 -18.24 0.16
C VAL A 394 19.60 -18.82 1.02
N LEU A 395 20.13 -18.05 1.97
CA LEU A 395 21.21 -18.50 2.85
C LEU A 395 20.78 -19.66 3.76
N GLU A 396 19.53 -19.67 4.23
CA GLU A 396 19.02 -20.76 5.07
C GLU A 396 18.78 -22.06 4.28
N HIS A 397 18.38 -21.93 3.01
CA HIS A 397 17.92 -23.07 2.22
C HIS A 397 18.91 -23.57 1.16
N SER A 398 20.05 -22.91 0.93
CA SER A 398 21.05 -23.33 -0.07
C SER A 398 22.01 -24.43 0.41
N LYS A 399 21.54 -25.37 1.24
CA LYS A 399 22.38 -26.39 1.87
C LYS A 399 22.95 -27.41 0.89
N ASP A 400 22.26 -27.62 -0.23
CA ASP A 400 22.64 -28.60 -1.26
C ASP A 400 23.53 -27.98 -2.36
N GLY A 401 23.98 -26.74 -2.17
CA GLY A 401 24.89 -26.02 -3.06
C GLY A 401 24.27 -24.80 -3.74
N PRO A 402 25.01 -24.11 -4.62
CA PRO A 402 24.55 -22.91 -5.29
C PRO A 402 23.30 -23.16 -6.15
N GLY A 403 22.28 -22.31 -5.99
CA GLY A 403 21.00 -22.43 -6.70
C GLY A 403 20.08 -23.54 -6.19
N SER A 404 20.37 -24.15 -5.04
CA SER A 404 19.55 -25.23 -4.47
C SER A 404 18.37 -24.74 -3.62
N ALA A 405 18.36 -23.46 -3.22
CA ALA A 405 17.24 -22.90 -2.48
C ALA A 405 15.92 -23.09 -3.25
N PRO A 406 14.82 -23.46 -2.56
CA PRO A 406 13.51 -23.54 -3.19
C PRO A 406 13.07 -22.15 -3.63
N PRO A 407 12.29 -22.05 -4.72
CA PRO A 407 11.77 -20.78 -5.19
C PRO A 407 10.92 -20.11 -4.13
N MET A 408 11.08 -18.79 -3.99
CA MET A 408 10.21 -17.97 -3.16
C MET A 408 8.92 -17.66 -3.91
N LEU A 409 7.81 -18.15 -3.39
CA LEU A 409 6.49 -17.98 -3.97
C LEU A 409 5.80 -16.73 -3.39
N PHE A 410 4.81 -16.20 -4.10
CA PHE A 410 3.96 -15.12 -3.58
C PHE A 410 3.37 -15.45 -2.19
N ARG A 411 2.99 -16.71 -1.96
CA ARG A 411 2.51 -17.15 -0.64
C ARG A 411 3.53 -16.95 0.48
N ASP A 412 4.82 -17.09 0.17
CA ASP A 412 5.89 -17.05 1.17
C ASP A 412 6.08 -15.59 1.62
N TYR A 413 6.06 -14.63 0.68
CA TYR A 413 5.97 -13.21 1.00
C TYR A 413 4.73 -12.90 1.83
N PHE A 414 3.55 -13.38 1.46
CA PHE A 414 2.34 -13.11 2.23
C PHE A 414 2.43 -13.65 3.66
N GLN A 415 2.86 -14.90 3.82
CA GLN A 415 2.92 -15.59 5.11
C GLN A 415 3.98 -15.00 6.03
N MET A 416 5.15 -14.63 5.50
CA MET A 416 6.26 -14.13 6.31
C MET A 416 6.23 -12.62 6.53
N PHE A 417 5.64 -11.86 5.58
CA PHE A 417 5.58 -10.40 5.65
C PHE A 417 4.20 -9.86 6.04
N LEU A 418 3.12 -10.22 5.33
CA LEU A 418 1.81 -9.60 5.58
C LEU A 418 1.14 -10.15 6.82
N VAL A 419 1.15 -11.47 7.02
CA VAL A 419 0.43 -12.09 8.15
C VAL A 419 0.92 -11.57 9.50
N PRO A 420 2.23 -11.51 9.81
CA PRO A 420 2.68 -11.02 11.11
C PRO A 420 2.40 -9.53 11.30
N LEU A 421 2.55 -8.72 10.23
CA LEU A 421 2.26 -7.28 10.25
C LEU A 421 0.80 -7.00 10.57
N LEU A 422 -0.11 -7.72 9.90
CA LEU A 422 -1.55 -7.56 10.05
C LEU A 422 -2.08 -8.24 11.32
N ARG A 423 -1.32 -9.13 11.95
CA ARG A 423 -1.65 -9.65 13.28
C ARG A 423 -1.44 -8.61 14.37
N THR A 424 -0.33 -7.85 14.31
CA THR A 424 0.05 -6.85 15.31
C THR A 424 -0.61 -5.49 15.06
N THR A 425 -0.72 -5.05 13.81
CA THR A 425 -1.18 -3.71 13.41
C THR A 425 -2.42 -3.73 12.51
N HIS A 426 -3.45 -4.47 12.94
CA HIS A 426 -4.66 -4.74 12.17
C HIS A 426 -5.63 -3.55 12.01
N ASN A 427 -5.39 -2.41 12.65
CA ASN A 427 -6.11 -1.16 12.40
C ASN A 427 -5.08 -0.04 12.24
N ARG A 428 -5.28 0.84 11.25
CA ARG A 428 -4.40 1.96 10.96
C ARG A 428 -5.19 3.23 10.68
N THR A 429 -4.77 4.33 11.26
CA THR A 429 -5.22 5.68 10.92
C THR A 429 -4.38 6.25 9.78
N ASP A 430 -4.94 7.19 9.03
CA ASP A 430 -4.31 7.84 7.87
C ASP A 430 -3.80 6.82 6.86
N TRP A 431 -4.62 5.81 6.59
CA TRP A 431 -4.21 4.64 5.81
C TRP A 431 -5.33 4.17 4.88
N ASP A 432 -5.02 3.93 3.61
CA ASP A 432 -5.91 3.30 2.63
C ASP A 432 -5.43 1.88 2.33
N ASN A 433 -6.17 0.86 2.77
CA ASN A 433 -5.90 -0.53 2.44
C ASN A 433 -6.46 -0.96 1.09
N LEU A 434 -6.95 -0.03 0.26
CA LEU A 434 -7.48 -0.28 -1.07
C LEU A 434 -8.69 -1.24 -1.07
N ALA A 435 -9.46 -1.27 0.03
CA ALA A 435 -10.75 -1.96 0.05
C ALA A 435 -11.68 -1.35 -1.00
N ASN A 436 -12.26 -2.20 -1.86
CA ASN A 436 -13.09 -1.76 -2.98
C ASN A 436 -14.13 -2.79 -3.46
N SER A 437 -14.30 -3.93 -2.76
CA SER A 437 -15.25 -4.97 -3.16
C SER A 437 -16.71 -4.55 -2.97
N LEU A 438 -16.99 -3.75 -1.94
CA LEU A 438 -18.32 -3.20 -1.66
C LEU A 438 -18.18 -1.83 -1.01
N THR A 439 -19.03 -0.88 -1.39
CA THR A 439 -18.99 0.48 -0.83
C THR A 439 -20.36 0.88 -0.30
N TYR A 440 -20.39 1.31 0.96
CA TYR A 440 -21.53 1.95 1.60
C TYR A 440 -21.32 3.47 1.69
N THR A 441 -22.36 4.21 1.35
CA THR A 441 -22.52 5.66 1.43
C THR A 441 -23.89 6.01 2.04
N ASP A 442 -24.16 7.29 2.27
CA ASP A 442 -25.49 7.80 2.67
C ASP A 442 -26.61 7.37 1.70
N SER A 443 -26.27 7.17 0.42
CA SER A 443 -27.20 6.75 -0.63
C SER A 443 -27.35 5.23 -0.78
N SER A 444 -26.50 4.44 -0.12
CA SER A 444 -26.54 2.98 -0.16
C SER A 444 -27.52 2.43 0.88
N GLY A 445 -28.24 1.36 0.55
CA GLY A 445 -29.23 0.74 1.45
C GLY A 445 -28.70 0.20 2.78
N GLY A 446 -27.37 0.15 2.98
CA GLY A 446 -26.72 -0.22 4.24
C GLY A 446 -26.50 0.99 5.14
N GLN A 447 -27.59 1.56 5.66
CA GLN A 447 -27.66 2.91 6.25
C GLN A 447 -26.72 3.18 7.43
N PHE A 448 -26.07 2.19 8.05
CA PHE A 448 -25.25 2.41 9.24
C PHE A 448 -23.74 2.19 9.06
N ALA A 449 -23.31 1.48 8.01
CA ALA A 449 -21.92 1.05 7.86
C ALA A 449 -20.94 2.22 7.71
N HIS A 450 -21.39 3.32 7.08
CA HIS A 450 -20.58 4.50 6.80
C HIS A 450 -20.51 5.51 7.96
N TYR A 451 -21.27 5.32 9.05
CA TYR A 451 -21.32 6.29 10.16
C TYR A 451 -20.05 6.33 11.03
N SER A 452 -19.35 5.20 11.15
CA SER A 452 -18.13 5.16 11.94
C SER A 452 -17.23 4.00 11.49
N PHE A 453 -15.95 4.09 11.84
CA PHE A 453 -15.01 2.98 11.66
C PHE A 453 -15.51 1.68 12.31
N ALA A 454 -16.12 1.77 13.50
CA ALA A 454 -16.69 0.62 14.19
C ALA A 454 -17.90 0.02 13.45
N SER A 455 -18.77 0.86 12.88
CA SER A 455 -19.89 0.40 12.06
C SER A 455 -19.41 -0.25 10.76
N CYS A 456 -18.36 0.30 10.15
CA CYS A 456 -17.76 -0.26 8.94
C CYS A 456 -17.13 -1.63 9.22
N ARG A 457 -16.43 -1.76 10.35
CA ARG A 457 -15.96 -3.06 10.85
C ARG A 457 -17.11 -4.04 11.07
N ALA A 458 -18.19 -3.61 11.74
CA ALA A 458 -19.34 -4.48 12.00
C ALA A 458 -19.97 -4.99 10.69
N ALA A 459 -20.07 -4.13 9.66
CA ALA A 459 -20.51 -4.54 8.34
C ALA A 459 -19.58 -5.60 7.70
N CYS A 460 -18.27 -5.47 7.89
CA CYS A 460 -17.31 -6.49 7.48
C CYS A 460 -17.49 -7.80 8.26
N ASP A 461 -17.66 -7.73 9.58
CA ASP A 461 -17.79 -8.91 10.44
C ASP A 461 -19.06 -9.73 10.09
N LEU A 462 -20.14 -9.07 9.68
CA LEU A 462 -21.37 -9.71 9.19
C LEU A 462 -21.20 -10.47 7.86
N ARG A 463 -20.15 -10.18 7.09
CA ARG A 463 -19.85 -10.82 5.80
C ARG A 463 -18.75 -11.83 5.95
N LEU A 464 -19.01 -13.10 5.68
CA LEU A 464 -18.02 -14.16 5.88
C LEU A 464 -16.83 -14.01 4.94
N SER A 465 -17.07 -13.42 3.76
CA SER A 465 -16.10 -13.14 2.71
C SER A 465 -15.21 -11.92 3.00
N CYS A 466 -15.62 -11.01 3.88
CA CYS A 466 -14.89 -9.76 4.11
C CYS A 466 -13.64 -9.99 4.96
N VAL A 467 -12.47 -9.60 4.45
CA VAL A 467 -11.17 -9.73 5.15
C VAL A 467 -10.59 -8.39 5.56
N GLN A 468 -11.04 -7.29 4.94
CA GLN A 468 -10.58 -5.94 5.22
C GLN A 468 -11.68 -4.90 5.03
N TYR A 469 -11.52 -3.73 5.67
CA TYR A 469 -12.44 -2.60 5.58
C TYR A 469 -11.69 -1.28 5.67
N ALA A 470 -12.22 -0.24 5.04
CA ALA A 470 -11.70 1.12 5.12
C ALA A 470 -12.87 2.09 5.31
N TRP A 471 -12.71 3.03 6.23
CA TRP A 471 -13.69 4.06 6.54
C TRP A 471 -13.11 5.43 6.26
N GLU A 472 -13.89 6.26 5.60
CA GLU A 472 -13.70 7.70 5.50
C GLU A 472 -15.05 8.38 5.80
N PRO A 473 -15.09 9.71 6.07
CA PRO A 473 -16.35 10.38 6.37
C PRO A 473 -17.44 10.06 5.33
N ASN A 474 -18.59 9.57 5.81
CA ASN A 474 -19.76 9.18 5.02
C ASN A 474 -19.52 8.05 3.99
N LYS A 475 -18.44 7.28 4.15
CA LYS A 475 -18.18 6.14 3.26
C LYS A 475 -17.45 5.00 3.97
N CYS A 476 -17.96 3.79 3.80
CA CYS A 476 -17.31 2.56 4.23
C CYS A 476 -17.05 1.67 3.02
N ARG A 477 -15.82 1.20 2.86
CA ARG A 477 -15.40 0.26 1.82
C ARG A 477 -15.04 -1.07 2.45
N LEU A 478 -15.56 -2.17 1.93
CA LEU A 478 -15.22 -3.52 2.34
C LEU A 478 -14.37 -4.20 1.27
N GLY A 479 -13.55 -5.16 1.67
CA GLY A 479 -12.68 -5.93 0.77
C GLY A 479 -12.73 -7.42 1.06
N THR A 480 -12.81 -8.22 -0.01
CA THR A 480 -12.80 -9.70 0.01
C THR A 480 -11.42 -10.30 -0.21
N VAL A 481 -10.45 -9.48 -0.60
CA VAL A 481 -9.03 -9.83 -0.75
C VAL A 481 -8.20 -8.99 0.22
N VAL A 482 -7.04 -9.50 0.60
CA VAL A 482 -6.11 -8.79 1.46
C VAL A 482 -5.24 -7.89 0.60
N ARG A 483 -5.11 -6.62 1.00
CA ARG A 483 -4.14 -5.64 0.50
C ARG A 483 -3.62 -4.86 1.70
N LEU A 484 -2.33 -4.57 1.73
CA LEU A 484 -1.79 -3.70 2.78
C LEU A 484 -2.10 -2.24 2.45
N GLY A 485 -1.97 -1.83 1.19
CA GLY A 485 -2.16 -0.45 0.74
C GLY A 485 -1.09 0.49 1.26
N GLU A 486 -1.44 1.75 1.48
CA GLU A 486 -0.46 2.81 1.74
C GLU A 486 -0.95 3.88 2.72
N LYS A 487 0.00 4.64 3.25
CA LYS A 487 -0.30 5.81 4.07
C LYS A 487 -0.89 6.90 3.19
N VAL A 488 -1.96 7.52 3.67
CA VAL A 488 -2.55 8.70 3.05
C VAL A 488 -2.33 9.94 3.91
N THR A 489 -2.52 11.11 3.30
CA THR A 489 -2.48 12.38 4.01
C THR A 489 -3.60 12.44 5.06
N SER A 490 -3.30 13.04 6.21
CA SER A 490 -4.20 13.05 7.38
C SER A 490 -5.50 13.84 7.17
N ASP A 491 -5.51 14.76 6.20
CA ASP A 491 -6.71 15.49 5.76
C ASP A 491 -7.79 14.57 5.17
N LYS A 492 -7.41 13.42 4.60
CA LYS A 492 -8.36 12.42 4.09
C LYS A 492 -9.13 11.72 5.21
N ARG A 493 -8.65 11.76 6.47
CA ARG A 493 -9.27 11.15 7.66
C ARG A 493 -9.70 9.69 7.42
N MET A 494 -8.84 8.94 6.75
CA MET A 494 -9.11 7.56 6.38
C MET A 494 -8.58 6.59 7.42
N MET A 495 -9.37 5.59 7.77
CA MET A 495 -8.97 4.52 8.68
C MET A 495 -9.17 3.18 8.01
N SER A 496 -8.16 2.32 8.08
CA SER A 496 -8.20 0.97 7.50
C SER A 496 -8.10 -0.09 8.59
N GLY A 497 -8.76 -1.22 8.37
CA GLY A 497 -8.69 -2.37 9.25
C GLY A 497 -8.73 -3.69 8.50
N TRP A 498 -8.19 -4.72 9.13
CA TRP A 498 -8.18 -6.09 8.66
C TRP A 498 -8.74 -6.99 9.75
N ASN A 499 -9.40 -8.08 9.36
CA ASN A 499 -9.81 -9.12 10.29
C ASN A 499 -8.68 -10.16 10.42
N PRO A 500 -7.89 -10.18 11.52
CA PRO A 500 -6.66 -10.96 11.57
C PRO A 500 -6.89 -12.46 11.42
N LYS A 501 -7.96 -12.99 12.03
CA LYS A 501 -8.33 -14.40 11.92
C LYS A 501 -8.66 -14.79 10.49
N ARG A 502 -9.33 -13.89 9.75
CA ARG A 502 -9.66 -14.14 8.34
C ARG A 502 -8.44 -13.98 7.45
N VAL A 503 -7.52 -13.05 7.74
CA VAL A 503 -6.23 -12.91 7.04
C VAL A 503 -5.35 -14.16 7.23
N GLU A 504 -5.23 -14.66 8.46
CA GLU A 504 -4.49 -15.91 8.75
C GLU A 504 -5.13 -17.09 8.01
N LYS A 505 -6.47 -17.23 8.07
CA LYS A 505 -7.18 -18.27 7.32
C LYS A 505 -7.04 -18.11 5.80
N PHE A 506 -6.97 -16.86 5.30
CA PHE A 506 -6.75 -16.56 3.90
C PHE A 506 -5.38 -17.07 3.43
N GLY A 507 -4.34 -16.86 4.25
CA GLY A 507 -2.99 -17.41 4.03
C GLY A 507 -2.92 -18.93 4.20
N ALA A 508 -3.72 -19.53 5.08
CA ALA A 508 -3.73 -20.97 5.32
C ALA A 508 -4.50 -21.78 4.24
N LYS A 509 -5.36 -21.16 3.42
CA LYS A 509 -6.02 -21.85 2.28
C LYS A 509 -5.04 -22.28 1.16
N VAL A 510 -3.74 -22.09 1.37
CA VAL A 510 -2.68 -22.12 0.35
C VAL A 510 -1.85 -23.42 0.38
N ASP A 511 -2.29 -24.42 1.14
CA ASP A 511 -1.56 -25.68 1.43
C ASP A 511 -1.31 -26.62 0.23
N ALA A 512 -1.60 -26.21 -1.02
CA ALA A 512 -1.53 -27.07 -2.21
C ALA A 512 -0.55 -26.60 -3.32
N CYS A 513 0.40 -25.69 -3.05
CA CYS A 513 1.38 -25.33 -4.08
C CYS A 513 2.43 -26.44 -4.24
N THR A 514 2.51 -27.00 -5.45
CA THR A 514 3.55 -27.95 -5.87
C THR A 514 4.70 -27.22 -6.58
N ALA A 515 5.90 -27.80 -6.58
CA ALA A 515 7.06 -27.24 -7.27
C ALA A 515 6.84 -27.06 -8.79
N GLU A 516 5.98 -27.88 -9.39
CA GLU A 516 5.59 -27.72 -10.81
C GLU A 516 4.86 -26.39 -11.05
N LYS A 517 4.01 -25.94 -10.11
CA LYS A 517 3.22 -24.71 -10.26
C LYS A 517 4.06 -23.44 -10.14
N ALA A 518 5.21 -23.49 -9.47
CA ALA A 518 6.08 -22.34 -9.20
C ALA A 518 6.44 -21.56 -10.47
N TYR A 519 6.82 -22.29 -11.52
CA TYR A 519 7.28 -21.75 -12.80
C TYR A 519 6.34 -22.09 -13.97
N LEU A 520 5.20 -22.74 -13.70
CA LEU A 520 4.19 -23.05 -14.72
C LEU A 520 3.61 -21.73 -15.26
N MET A 521 3.98 -21.38 -16.47
CA MET A 521 3.37 -20.27 -17.18
C MET A 521 2.01 -20.68 -17.72
N PRO A 522 1.00 -19.79 -17.82
CA PRO A 522 -0.17 -20.04 -18.64
C PRO A 522 0.27 -20.05 -20.12
N MET A 523 0.90 -21.14 -20.54
CA MET A 523 1.16 -21.42 -21.93
C MET A 523 -0.12 -21.99 -22.54
N GLU A 524 -0.41 -21.51 -23.75
CA GLU A 524 -1.61 -21.70 -24.56
C GLU A 524 -2.73 -20.67 -24.35
N LYS A 525 -3.21 -20.16 -25.48
CA LYS A 525 -4.39 -19.29 -25.62
C LYS A 525 -5.61 -19.88 -24.88
N ASN A 526 -5.72 -21.20 -24.84
CA ASN A 526 -6.76 -21.92 -24.10
C ASN A 526 -6.66 -21.74 -22.58
N ALA A 527 -5.46 -21.81 -21.99
CA ALA A 527 -5.27 -21.57 -20.56
C ALA A 527 -5.55 -20.12 -20.17
N GLN A 528 -5.41 -19.18 -21.11
CA GLN A 528 -5.66 -17.76 -20.90
C GLN A 528 -7.13 -17.38 -21.06
N ASP A 529 -7.83 -17.97 -22.04
CA ASP A 529 -9.28 -17.90 -22.13
C ASP A 529 -9.90 -18.57 -20.90
N GLU A 530 -9.35 -19.71 -20.44
CA GLU A 530 -9.75 -20.33 -19.17
C GLU A 530 -9.49 -19.41 -17.97
N MET A 531 -8.32 -18.78 -17.84
CA MET A 531 -8.05 -17.85 -16.74
C MET A 531 -8.93 -16.60 -16.80
N ARG A 532 -9.21 -16.06 -17.98
CA ARG A 532 -10.13 -14.92 -18.16
C ARG A 532 -11.56 -15.32 -17.81
N LEU A 533 -12.02 -16.47 -18.30
CA LEU A 533 -13.32 -17.04 -17.97
C LEU A 533 -13.43 -17.35 -16.47
N MET A 534 -12.38 -17.90 -15.85
CA MET A 534 -12.32 -18.12 -14.41
C MET A 534 -12.38 -16.81 -13.63
N GLU A 535 -11.75 -15.73 -14.13
CA GLU A 535 -11.80 -14.42 -13.47
C GLU A 535 -13.17 -13.73 -13.64
N GLU A 536 -13.77 -13.83 -14.83
CA GLU A 536 -15.14 -13.38 -15.09
C GLU A 536 -16.15 -14.17 -14.24
N GLU A 537 -16.02 -15.50 -14.18
CA GLU A 537 -16.83 -16.36 -13.32
C GLU A 537 -16.60 -16.06 -11.83
N ARG A 538 -15.36 -15.78 -11.41
CA ARG A 538 -15.06 -15.41 -10.01
C ARG A 538 -15.71 -14.08 -9.67
N LYS A 539 -15.56 -13.06 -10.52
CA LYS A 539 -16.22 -11.75 -10.32
C LYS A 539 -17.72 -11.93 -10.22
N LYS A 540 -18.31 -12.71 -11.12
CA LYS A 540 -19.73 -13.02 -11.09
C LYS A 540 -20.13 -13.78 -9.81
N LYS A 541 -19.38 -14.79 -9.39
CA LYS A 541 -19.62 -15.52 -8.13
C LYS A 541 -19.44 -14.63 -6.90
N GLU A 542 -18.50 -13.71 -6.92
CA GLU A 542 -18.30 -12.73 -5.86
C GLU A 542 -19.47 -11.74 -5.80
N GLU A 543 -19.93 -11.22 -6.93
CA GLU A 543 -21.13 -10.38 -7.02
C GLU A 543 -22.38 -11.13 -6.54
N GLU A 544 -22.62 -12.35 -7.02
CA GLU A 544 -23.74 -13.20 -6.59
C GLU A 544 -23.66 -13.54 -5.10
N MET A 545 -22.46 -13.80 -4.57
CA MET A 545 -22.25 -14.08 -3.15
C MET A 545 -22.49 -12.83 -2.30
N VAL A 546 -22.03 -11.67 -2.74
CA VAL A 546 -22.26 -10.38 -2.06
C VAL A 546 -23.76 -10.07 -2.05
N GLU A 547 -24.45 -10.27 -3.17
CA GLU A 547 -25.90 -10.07 -3.26
C GLU A 547 -26.67 -11.04 -2.35
N ALA A 548 -26.28 -12.32 -2.33
CA ALA A 548 -26.88 -13.31 -1.43
C ALA A 548 -26.59 -13.02 0.05
N GLU A 549 -25.40 -12.54 0.40
CA GLU A 549 -25.06 -12.10 1.76
C GLU A 549 -25.79 -10.80 2.15
N GLU A 550 -26.07 -9.91 1.20
CA GLU A 550 -26.91 -8.73 1.40
C GLU A 550 -28.36 -9.11 1.70
N GLU A 551 -28.92 -10.03 0.93
CA GLU A 551 -30.29 -10.48 1.13
C GLU A 551 -30.48 -11.21 2.47
N ARG A 552 -29.51 -12.06 2.86
CA ARG A 552 -29.51 -12.68 4.20
C ARG A 552 -29.41 -11.65 5.33
N ALA A 553 -28.63 -10.59 5.15
CA ALA A 553 -28.52 -9.53 6.13
C ALA A 553 -29.85 -8.76 6.28
N ARG A 554 -30.52 -8.43 5.17
CA ARG A 554 -31.86 -7.79 5.18
C ARG A 554 -32.89 -8.66 5.91
N GLN A 555 -32.92 -9.96 5.61
CA GLN A 555 -33.85 -10.90 6.27
C GLN A 555 -33.62 -10.98 7.78
N SER A 556 -32.36 -11.01 8.21
CA SER A 556 -31.99 -10.99 9.64
C SER A 556 -32.42 -9.70 10.34
N GLU A 557 -32.33 -8.55 9.67
CA GLU A 557 -32.76 -7.27 10.19
C GLU A 557 -34.29 -7.17 10.31
N GLU A 558 -35.03 -7.66 9.30
CA GLU A 558 -36.49 -7.76 9.37
C GLU A 558 -36.96 -8.67 10.50
N GLU A 559 -36.28 -9.79 10.73
CA GLU A 559 -36.60 -10.73 11.80
C GLU A 559 -36.35 -10.12 13.18
N LYS A 560 -35.27 -9.35 13.34
CA LYS A 560 -35.02 -8.56 14.57
C LYS A 560 -36.11 -7.52 14.81
N LEU A 561 -36.52 -6.78 13.78
CA LEU A 561 -37.58 -5.77 13.87
C LEU A 561 -38.94 -6.38 14.24
N LYS A 562 -39.25 -7.58 13.72
CA LYS A 562 -40.44 -8.33 14.13
C LYS A 562 -40.38 -8.71 15.61
N LYS A 563 -39.25 -9.26 16.06
CA LYS A 563 -39.07 -9.66 17.45
C LYS A 563 -39.18 -8.48 18.41
N GLU A 564 -38.60 -7.32 18.07
CA GLU A 564 -38.69 -6.12 18.90
C GLU A 564 -40.14 -5.58 18.99
N LYS A 565 -40.92 -5.70 17.91
CA LYS A 565 -42.36 -5.36 17.95
C LYS A 565 -43.15 -6.31 18.85
N GLU A 566 -42.88 -7.60 18.76
CA GLU A 566 -43.52 -8.62 19.62
C GLU A 566 -43.19 -8.38 21.10
N ASP A 567 -41.92 -8.11 21.43
CA ASP A 567 -41.48 -7.82 22.79
C ASP A 567 -42.17 -6.56 23.34
N ARG A 568 -42.27 -5.47 22.55
CA ARG A 568 -43.00 -4.26 22.96
C ARG A 568 -44.50 -4.51 23.17
N GLU A 569 -45.11 -5.38 22.37
CA GLU A 569 -46.53 -5.72 22.53
C GLU A 569 -46.77 -6.57 23.80
N GLN A 570 -45.87 -7.51 24.10
CA GLN A 570 -45.90 -8.27 25.35
C GLN A 570 -45.71 -7.36 26.57
N GLU A 571 -44.80 -6.38 26.49
CA GLU A 571 -44.57 -5.42 27.57
C GLU A 571 -45.80 -4.54 27.83
N LYS A 572 -46.50 -4.09 26.77
CA LYS A 572 -47.78 -3.39 26.89
C LYS A 572 -48.85 -4.23 27.58
N LYS A 573 -49.02 -5.49 27.17
CA LYS A 573 -49.99 -6.42 27.78
C LYS A 573 -49.68 -6.65 29.27
N LYS A 574 -48.39 -6.75 29.62
CA LYS A 574 -47.94 -6.86 31.01
C LYS A 574 -48.30 -5.61 31.82
N MET A 575 -48.05 -4.41 31.30
CA MET A 575 -48.44 -3.16 31.98
C MET A 575 -49.96 -3.04 32.17
N GLU A 576 -50.76 -3.45 31.19
CA GLU A 576 -52.23 -3.44 31.33
C GLU A 576 -52.69 -4.43 32.42
N MET A 577 -52.11 -5.62 32.47
CA MET A 577 -52.40 -6.62 33.51
C MET A 577 -52.00 -6.13 34.91
N ASP A 578 -50.82 -5.52 35.05
CA ASP A 578 -50.35 -4.95 36.31
C ASP A 578 -51.26 -3.81 36.78
N ARG A 579 -51.75 -2.97 35.85
CA ARG A 579 -52.71 -1.89 36.14
C ARG A 579 -54.08 -2.45 36.57
N ALA A 580 -54.56 -3.52 35.93
CA ALA A 580 -55.79 -4.18 36.31
C ALA A 580 -55.69 -4.82 37.71
N LYS A 581 -54.55 -5.43 38.03
CA LYS A 581 -54.28 -5.99 39.35
C LYS A 581 -54.27 -4.92 40.44
N ALA A 582 -53.57 -3.81 40.21
CA ALA A 582 -53.56 -2.68 41.14
C ALA A 582 -54.96 -2.08 41.38
N ALA A 583 -55.81 -2.04 40.35
CA ALA A 583 -57.21 -1.61 40.50
C ALA A 583 -58.04 -2.60 41.34
N ALA A 584 -57.85 -3.90 41.15
CA ALA A 584 -58.51 -4.94 41.94
C ALA A 584 -58.09 -4.92 43.41
N ASP A 585 -56.80 -4.75 43.69
CA ASP A 585 -56.27 -4.64 45.06
C ASP A 585 -56.86 -3.43 45.79
N LYS A 586 -56.98 -2.29 45.09
CA LYS A 586 -57.58 -1.06 45.63
C LYS A 586 -59.08 -1.21 45.94
N GLU A 587 -59.83 -1.93 45.10
CA GLU A 587 -61.23 -2.23 45.40
C GLU A 587 -61.36 -3.23 46.56
N GLY A 588 -60.45 -4.21 46.66
CA GLY A 588 -60.34 -5.13 47.79
C GLY A 588 -60.13 -4.39 49.12
N GLU A 589 -59.22 -3.42 49.17
CA GLU A 589 -59.02 -2.56 50.35
C GLU A 589 -60.27 -1.75 50.69
N ARG A 590 -61.01 -1.29 49.68
CA ARG A 590 -62.25 -0.52 49.89
C ARG A 590 -63.35 -1.38 50.51
N ILE A 591 -63.51 -2.61 50.02
CA ILE A 591 -64.46 -3.59 50.56
C ILE A 591 -64.06 -3.96 51.99
N GLN A 592 -62.78 -4.17 52.27
CA GLN A 592 -62.28 -4.48 53.61
C GLN A 592 -62.60 -3.37 54.61
N LYS A 593 -62.37 -2.10 54.25
CA LYS A 593 -62.73 -0.95 55.09
C LYS A 593 -64.23 -0.87 55.36
N GLN A 594 -65.06 -1.15 54.36
CA GLN A 594 -66.53 -1.19 54.54
C GLN A 594 -66.95 -2.31 55.50
N LEU A 595 -66.28 -3.47 55.42
CA LEU A 595 -66.54 -4.60 56.32
C LEU A 595 -66.18 -4.28 57.77
N GLU A 596 -65.01 -3.65 57.99
CA GLU A 596 -64.57 -3.19 59.32
C GLU A 596 -65.50 -2.12 59.91
N GLU A 597 -65.99 -1.19 59.08
CA GLU A 597 -66.96 -0.19 59.51
C GLU A 597 -68.31 -0.83 59.88
N HIS A 598 -68.74 -1.83 59.11
CA HIS A 598 -69.95 -2.60 59.41
C HIS A 598 -69.81 -3.41 60.71
N GLN A 599 -68.65 -4.02 60.96
CA GLN A 599 -68.34 -4.69 62.23
C GLN A 599 -68.37 -3.72 63.42
N ARG A 600 -67.73 -2.54 63.31
CA ARG A 600 -67.79 -1.52 64.38
C ARG A 600 -69.23 -1.08 64.68
N LYS A 601 -70.06 -0.91 63.65
CA LYS A 601 -71.48 -0.57 63.83
C LYS A 601 -72.25 -1.69 64.52
N ALA A 602 -71.99 -2.95 64.17
CA ALA A 602 -72.60 -4.12 64.81
C ALA A 602 -72.19 -4.24 66.29
N GLU A 603 -70.91 -4.05 66.62
CA GLU A 603 -70.40 -4.05 67.99
C GLU A 603 -70.98 -2.91 68.84
N ALA A 604 -71.11 -1.71 68.25
CA ALA A 604 -71.72 -0.56 68.92
C ALA A 604 -73.22 -0.82 69.21
N ALA A 605 -73.94 -1.45 68.28
CA ALA A 605 -75.33 -1.85 68.49
C ALA A 605 -75.46 -2.93 69.58
N ALA A 606 -74.53 -3.90 69.63
CA ALA A 606 -74.49 -4.92 70.67
C ALA A 606 -74.25 -4.30 72.06
N LYS A 607 -73.29 -3.38 72.19
CA LYS A 607 -73.03 -2.66 73.45
C LYS A 607 -74.21 -1.79 73.90
N LYS A 608 -74.93 -1.17 72.95
CA LYS A 608 -76.15 -0.43 73.25
C LYS A 608 -77.26 -1.35 73.79
N ASN A 609 -77.49 -2.49 73.14
CA ASN A 609 -78.44 -3.49 73.63
C ASN A 609 -78.06 -4.06 75.01
N GLU A 610 -76.76 -4.22 75.29
CA GLU A 610 -76.29 -4.67 76.61
C GLU A 610 -76.48 -3.60 77.70
N ALA A 611 -76.25 -2.33 77.37
CA ALA A 611 -76.53 -1.20 78.27
C ALA A 611 -78.03 -1.04 78.56
N GLU A 612 -78.89 -1.21 77.55
CA GLU A 612 -80.35 -1.19 77.71
C GLU A 612 -80.84 -2.36 78.58
N LYS A 613 -80.25 -3.55 78.43
CA LYS A 613 -80.54 -4.70 79.32
C LYS A 613 -80.08 -4.47 80.76
N LYS A 614 -78.93 -3.80 80.97
CA LYS A 614 -78.47 -3.42 82.31
C LYS A 614 -79.37 -2.38 82.96
N ALA A 615 -79.81 -1.38 82.21
CA ALA A 615 -80.76 -0.38 82.71
C ALA A 615 -82.12 -1.01 83.09
N ALA A 616 -82.62 -1.95 82.28
CA ALA A 616 -83.84 -2.69 82.61
C ALA A 616 -83.68 -3.61 83.85
N ALA A 617 -82.49 -4.16 84.08
CA ALA A 617 -82.19 -4.95 85.28
C ALA A 617 -82.11 -4.08 86.55
N GLU A 618 -81.51 -2.88 86.46
CA GLU A 618 -81.47 -1.91 87.57
C GLU A 618 -82.87 -1.36 87.92
N GLU A 619 -83.75 -1.22 86.93
CA GLU A 619 -85.14 -0.77 87.13
C GLU A 619 -85.99 -1.86 87.81
N LEU A 620 -85.77 -3.13 87.48
CA LEU A 620 -86.35 -4.31 88.16
C LEU A 620 -85.86 -4.46 89.61
N GLU A 621 -84.59 -4.15 89.88
CA GLU A 621 -84.01 -4.19 91.24
C GLU A 621 -84.55 -3.06 92.13
N LYS A 622 -84.83 -1.88 91.54
CA LYS A 622 -85.54 -0.78 92.23
C LYS A 622 -86.99 -1.11 92.56
N THR A 623 -87.72 -1.78 91.67
CA THR A 623 -89.11 -2.18 91.94
C THR A 623 -89.21 -3.29 93.00
N ALA A 624 -88.18 -4.12 93.15
CA ALA A 624 -88.09 -5.13 94.20
C ALA A 624 -87.76 -4.55 95.60
N GLN A 625 -87.14 -3.37 95.68
CA GLN A 625 -86.84 -2.71 96.96
C GLN A 625 -88.00 -1.86 97.52
N GLU A 626 -89.00 -1.50 96.71
CA GLU A 626 -90.20 -0.76 97.15
C GLU A 626 -91.35 -1.68 97.63
N SER A 627 -91.16 -3.00 97.60
CA SER A 627 -92.18 -4.00 97.98
C SER A 627 -91.80 -4.91 99.16
N GLY A 628 -90.82 -4.49 99.98
CA GLY A 628 -90.39 -5.18 101.21
C GLY A 628 -90.76 -4.43 102.48
#